data_AF-A0A4R4K803-F1
#
_entry.id   AF-A0A4R4K803-F1
#
_cell.length_a   1.000
_cell.length_b   1.000
_cell.length_c   1.000
_cell.angle_alpha   90.00
_cell.angle_beta   90.00
_cell.angle_gamma   90.00
#
_symmetry.space_group_name_H-M   'P 1'
#
loop_
_entity.id
_entity.type
_entity.pdbx_description
1 polymer ?
#
loop_
_entity_poly.entity_id
_entity_poly.type
_entity_poly.pdbx_seq_one_letter_code
_entity_poly.pdbx_strand_id
1 'polypeptide(L)'
;MTYLSKLNETQKTWLGFVLVGLGLFVLNYNLLDRLDIISDDDDLYFMFGMDYLKGKYRGPDDGALYCLWQLAIQLMTNDAAQTFYVNWILMTILPTIGFYAVMRSMKVNMWVSVWVALCYTFSLMNFPLTPKLTHFTIAILLGGMIVVRRVDDLQKKLFWGAVTIFVASYVRPEMYVGLWVMLAWLAWISYTRKNYRLLLIMLAITVVSGLLVGTPIRENDRSFWTFKHHFSINYVSWYPEIGLSPWNHFNEITTQVFGHKLTSPMDAFLTDPALVMRHFFFNVGNLAKETFTYLHEMFVVQLSQMFRFPHRGLVLVAVFLIVLALIDYKRSWKTIRTALKENAVLGAILFVFLIPSLLSTTIIYPRPHYILYHFLLYVPLIGLLVSSIKFRKIGSLTQNFTLGIAVLNLLFISIFLYPKVREASKDLPTPNRAFALMLQGLDIKQDVRLLGGDAPFTYPRYVSPNWKDFFYFDIHRPENFARFVQEKDINCIIINKKMNDYFAGDSTYQAFRQSPESLDFIKIKQTSEHLIYKKEHLQ
;
A
#
# COMPACT_ATOMS: atom_id res chain seq x y z
N MET A 1 39.59 -3.34 24.29
CA MET A 1 39.05 -2.42 23.26
C MET A 1 38.53 -3.23 22.08
N THR A 2 37.22 -3.40 21.97
CA THR A 2 36.56 -4.36 21.06
C THR A 2 36.34 -3.81 19.65
N TYR A 3 36.34 -4.68 18.64
CA TYR A 3 36.23 -4.34 17.22
C TYR A 3 34.99 -3.49 16.86
N LEU A 4 33.84 -3.72 17.51
CA LEU A 4 32.60 -3.00 17.25
C LEU A 4 32.62 -1.52 17.65
N SER A 5 33.34 -1.14 18.72
CA SER A 5 33.49 0.27 19.10
C SER A 5 34.51 1.01 18.22
N LYS A 6 35.36 0.26 17.50
CA LYS A 6 36.29 0.79 16.50
C LYS A 6 35.63 0.98 15.12
N LEU A 7 34.43 0.44 14.90
CA LEU A 7 33.74 0.63 13.63
C LEU A 7 33.40 2.12 13.42
N ASN A 8 33.73 2.63 12.25
CA ASN A 8 33.28 3.95 11.84
C ASN A 8 31.77 3.92 11.47
N GLU A 9 31.17 5.09 11.29
CA GLU A 9 29.73 5.18 11.01
C GLU A 9 29.31 4.50 9.71
N THR A 10 30.21 4.46 8.71
CA THR A 10 29.98 3.76 7.45
C THR A 10 29.88 2.25 7.66
N GLN A 11 30.81 1.67 8.41
CA GLN A 11 30.81 0.24 8.74
C GLN A 11 29.58 -0.15 9.56
N LYS A 12 29.15 0.71 10.51
CA LYS A 12 27.90 0.49 11.25
C LYS A 12 26.69 0.51 10.32
N THR A 13 26.63 1.47 9.38
CA THR A 13 25.55 1.51 8.39
C THR A 13 25.50 0.24 7.55
N TRP A 14 26.64 -0.29 7.09
CA TRP A 14 26.68 -1.56 6.36
C TRP A 14 26.24 -2.76 7.20
N LEU A 15 26.71 -2.85 8.45
CA LEU A 15 26.27 -3.91 9.36
C LEU A 15 24.75 -3.87 9.56
N GLY A 16 24.16 -2.68 9.73
CA GLY A 16 22.71 -2.57 9.86
C GLY A 16 21.96 -2.92 8.58
N PHE A 17 22.48 -2.60 7.39
CA PHE A 17 21.92 -3.11 6.13
C PHE A 17 21.93 -4.63 6.06
N VAL A 18 23.01 -5.30 6.49
CA VAL A 18 23.07 -6.76 6.56
C VAL A 18 21.98 -7.31 7.50
N LEU A 19 21.83 -6.72 8.69
CA LEU A 19 20.84 -7.17 9.67
C LEU A 19 19.39 -6.96 9.19
N VAL A 20 19.10 -5.82 8.56
CA VAL A 20 17.79 -5.57 7.92
C VAL A 20 17.57 -6.52 6.73
N GLY A 21 18.62 -6.76 5.93
CA GLY A 21 18.61 -7.71 4.83
C GLY A 21 18.30 -9.14 5.28
N LEU A 22 18.81 -9.58 6.43
CA LEU A 22 18.44 -10.86 7.03
C LEU A 22 16.94 -10.92 7.35
N GLY A 23 16.37 -9.87 7.96
CA GLY A 23 14.93 -9.79 8.20
C GLY A 23 14.09 -9.86 6.92
N LEU A 24 14.53 -9.15 5.87
CA LEU A 24 13.88 -9.19 4.56
C LEU A 24 14.00 -10.56 3.88
N PHE A 25 15.15 -11.22 4.01
CA PHE A 25 15.33 -12.59 3.52
C PHE A 25 14.36 -13.54 4.23
N VAL A 26 14.28 -13.47 5.57
CA VAL A 26 13.33 -14.28 6.36
C VAL A 26 11.88 -14.02 5.91
N LEU A 27 11.50 -12.76 5.71
CA LEU A 27 10.16 -12.41 5.26
C LEU A 27 9.86 -12.91 3.84
N ASN A 28 10.83 -12.99 2.95
CA ASN A 28 10.57 -13.43 1.56
C ASN A 28 10.94 -14.90 1.32
N TYR A 29 11.41 -15.61 2.34
CA TYR A 29 11.66 -17.04 2.27
C TYR A 29 10.36 -17.81 2.00
N ASN A 30 10.42 -18.77 1.09
CA ASN A 30 9.31 -19.63 0.68
C ASN A 30 8.03 -18.87 0.26
N LEU A 31 8.18 -17.66 -0.30
CA LEU A 31 7.03 -16.78 -0.54
C LEU A 31 6.00 -17.38 -1.49
N LEU A 32 6.46 -18.06 -2.55
CA LEU A 32 5.59 -18.62 -3.60
C LEU A 32 4.64 -19.70 -3.06
N ASP A 33 5.05 -20.39 -2.00
CA ASP A 33 4.30 -21.51 -1.41
C ASP A 33 3.52 -21.08 -0.16
N ARG A 34 3.47 -19.78 0.13
CA ARG A 34 2.71 -19.25 1.28
C ARG A 34 1.93 -17.96 1.02
N LEU A 35 2.25 -17.22 -0.04
CA LEU A 35 1.49 -16.07 -0.49
C LEU A 35 0.67 -16.48 -1.70
N ASP A 36 -0.65 -16.54 -1.52
CA ASP A 36 -1.55 -16.71 -2.64
C ASP A 36 -1.60 -15.44 -3.50
N ILE A 37 -2.03 -15.60 -4.75
CA ILE A 37 -2.31 -14.47 -5.61
C ILE A 37 -3.53 -13.72 -5.07
N ILE A 38 -3.41 -12.40 -4.96
CA ILE A 38 -4.43 -11.52 -4.42
C ILE A 38 -4.97 -10.66 -5.55
N SER A 39 -6.29 -10.55 -5.61
CA SER A 39 -6.96 -9.62 -6.52
C SER A 39 -7.15 -8.27 -5.88
N ASP A 40 -6.52 -7.25 -6.46
CA ASP A 40 -6.67 -5.86 -6.03
C ASP A 40 -6.32 -4.87 -7.15
N ASP A 41 -6.20 -3.59 -6.82
CA ASP A 41 -5.90 -2.52 -7.77
C ASP A 41 -4.57 -2.75 -8.53
N ASP A 42 -3.60 -3.54 -8.01
CA ASP A 42 -2.36 -3.88 -8.72
C ASP A 42 -2.63 -4.67 -10.02
N ASP A 43 -3.71 -5.44 -10.08
CA ASP A 43 -4.12 -6.14 -11.30
C ASP A 43 -4.58 -5.16 -12.38
N LEU A 44 -5.26 -4.08 -11.97
CA LEU A 44 -5.65 -2.99 -12.88
C LEU A 44 -4.43 -2.27 -13.43
N TYR A 45 -3.48 -1.87 -12.57
CA TYR A 45 -2.26 -1.19 -13.03
C TYR A 45 -1.39 -2.10 -13.92
N PHE A 46 -1.35 -3.39 -13.65
CA PHE A 46 -0.71 -4.35 -14.55
C PHE A 46 -1.40 -4.36 -15.92
N MET A 47 -2.72 -4.48 -15.96
CA MET A 47 -3.49 -4.45 -17.21
C MET A 47 -3.27 -3.14 -17.98
N PHE A 48 -3.22 -1.99 -17.29
CA PHE A 48 -2.95 -0.69 -17.90
C PHE A 48 -1.53 -0.64 -18.49
N GLY A 49 -0.54 -1.21 -17.81
CA GLY A 49 0.81 -1.37 -18.35
C GLY A 49 0.83 -2.23 -19.63
N MET A 50 0.05 -3.31 -19.68
CA MET A 50 -0.08 -4.15 -20.88
C MET A 50 -0.81 -3.44 -22.02
N ASP A 51 -1.76 -2.56 -21.71
CA ASP A 51 -2.46 -1.74 -22.71
C ASP A 51 -1.52 -0.73 -23.39
N TYR A 52 -0.45 -0.29 -22.73
CA TYR A 52 0.56 0.58 -23.36
C TYR A 52 1.27 -0.09 -24.54
N LEU A 53 1.51 -1.41 -24.48
CA LEU A 53 2.06 -2.17 -25.61
C LEU A 53 1.11 -2.20 -26.82
N LYS A 54 -0.19 -1.96 -26.59
CA LYS A 54 -1.23 -1.90 -27.63
C LYS A 54 -1.50 -0.47 -28.11
N GLY A 55 -0.67 0.50 -27.72
CA GLY A 55 -0.86 1.92 -28.03
C GLY A 55 -2.02 2.59 -27.28
N LYS A 56 -2.55 1.96 -26.22
CA LYS A 56 -3.67 2.49 -25.43
C LYS A 56 -3.16 3.16 -24.16
N TYR A 57 -2.74 4.42 -24.27
CA TYR A 57 -2.41 5.24 -23.11
C TYR A 57 -3.69 5.72 -22.40
N ARG A 58 -3.76 5.57 -21.08
CA ARG A 58 -4.94 5.90 -20.26
C ARG A 58 -4.89 7.25 -19.56
N GLY A 59 -3.75 7.95 -19.62
CA GLY A 59 -3.53 9.19 -18.90
C GLY A 59 -2.65 9.02 -17.65
N PRO A 60 -2.16 10.12 -17.07
CA PRO A 60 -1.28 10.12 -15.91
C PRO A 60 -2.01 9.97 -14.58
N ASP A 61 -3.34 10.12 -14.57
CA ASP A 61 -4.21 9.93 -13.39
C ASP A 61 -4.38 8.45 -13.00
N ASP A 62 -3.97 7.55 -13.89
CA ASP A 62 -3.93 6.09 -13.69
C ASP A 62 -2.58 5.55 -13.20
N GLY A 63 -1.73 6.41 -12.63
CA GLY A 63 -0.47 5.97 -12.04
C GLY A 63 0.50 5.44 -13.10
N ALA A 64 0.64 6.18 -14.20
CA ALA A 64 1.40 5.79 -15.38
C ALA A 64 2.80 5.25 -15.08
N LEU A 65 3.51 5.84 -14.10
CA LEU A 65 4.85 5.39 -13.75
C LEU A 65 4.85 3.99 -13.09
N TYR A 66 3.82 3.65 -12.31
CA TYR A 66 3.69 2.30 -11.75
C TYR A 66 3.22 1.28 -12.79
N CYS A 67 2.39 1.69 -13.75
CA CYS A 67 2.06 0.85 -14.90
C CYS A 67 3.31 0.50 -15.72
N LEU A 68 4.19 1.48 -15.97
CA LEU A 68 5.49 1.25 -16.62
C LEU A 68 6.41 0.35 -15.79
N TRP A 69 6.38 0.50 -14.46
CA TRP A 69 7.12 -0.38 -13.55
C TRP A 69 6.65 -1.85 -13.66
N GLN A 70 5.33 -2.09 -13.61
CA GLN A 70 4.76 -3.42 -13.80
C GLN A 70 5.11 -3.99 -15.18
N LEU A 71 5.03 -3.18 -16.23
CA LEU A 71 5.43 -3.57 -17.57
C LEU A 71 6.91 -3.96 -17.64
N ALA A 72 7.80 -3.18 -17.01
CA ALA A 72 9.22 -3.50 -16.97
C ALA A 72 9.49 -4.85 -16.30
N ILE A 73 8.82 -5.15 -15.18
CA ILE A 73 8.93 -6.47 -14.53
C ILE A 73 8.37 -7.55 -15.46
N GLN A 74 7.21 -7.32 -16.09
CA GLN A 74 6.58 -8.29 -16.99
C GLN A 74 7.47 -8.64 -18.18
N LEU A 75 8.21 -7.67 -18.75
CA LEU A 75 9.15 -7.92 -19.83
C LEU A 75 10.36 -8.77 -19.38
N MET A 76 10.69 -8.76 -18.08
CA MET A 76 11.77 -9.57 -17.52
C MET A 76 11.32 -10.99 -17.14
N THR A 77 10.11 -11.14 -16.63
CA THR A 77 9.58 -12.44 -16.14
C THR A 77 8.87 -13.23 -17.23
N ASN A 78 8.23 -12.56 -18.19
CA ASN A 78 7.35 -13.15 -19.20
C ASN A 78 6.20 -14.02 -18.63
N ASP A 79 5.88 -13.85 -17.35
CA ASP A 79 4.83 -14.61 -16.65
C ASP A 79 4.14 -13.70 -15.62
N ALA A 80 2.81 -13.60 -15.70
CA ALA A 80 2.04 -12.66 -14.88
C ALA A 80 2.06 -12.99 -13.39
N ALA A 81 2.11 -14.29 -13.03
CA ALA A 81 2.19 -14.72 -11.64
C ALA A 81 3.58 -14.40 -11.06
N GLN A 82 4.65 -14.68 -11.79
CA GLN A 82 6.01 -14.27 -11.42
C GLN A 82 6.12 -12.74 -11.30
N THR A 83 5.50 -11.98 -12.20
CA THR A 83 5.45 -10.51 -12.10
C THR A 83 4.80 -10.05 -10.81
N PHE A 84 3.68 -10.66 -10.41
CA PHE A 84 3.05 -10.40 -9.12
C PHE A 84 4.02 -10.64 -7.95
N TYR A 85 4.68 -11.80 -7.89
CA TYR A 85 5.59 -12.12 -6.80
C TYR A 85 6.83 -11.22 -6.77
N VAL A 86 7.45 -10.94 -7.93
CA VAL A 86 8.61 -10.05 -8.02
C VAL A 86 8.23 -8.63 -7.58
N ASN A 87 7.10 -8.11 -8.05
CA ASN A 87 6.60 -6.81 -7.61
C ASN A 87 6.36 -6.80 -6.09
N TRP A 88 5.71 -7.83 -5.55
CA TRP A 88 5.44 -7.94 -4.11
C TRP A 88 6.72 -7.91 -3.27
N ILE A 89 7.72 -8.70 -3.66
CA ILE A 89 9.03 -8.77 -2.99
C ILE A 89 9.71 -7.40 -3.04
N LEU A 90 9.80 -6.78 -4.22
CA LEU A 90 10.45 -5.48 -4.38
C LEU A 90 9.75 -4.38 -3.58
N MET A 91 8.42 -4.35 -3.60
CA MET A 91 7.63 -3.36 -2.88
C MET A 91 7.61 -3.57 -1.36
N THR A 92 8.03 -4.74 -0.89
CA THR A 92 8.29 -5.02 0.53
C THR A 92 9.71 -4.61 0.95
N ILE A 93 10.69 -4.82 0.07
CA ILE A 93 12.11 -4.57 0.31
C ILE A 93 12.44 -3.07 0.24
N LEU A 94 12.03 -2.39 -0.83
CA LEU A 94 12.47 -1.02 -1.10
C LEU A 94 12.07 -0.01 -0.02
N PRO A 95 10.81 0.02 0.47
CA PRO A 95 10.44 0.91 1.57
C PRO A 95 11.21 0.62 2.85
N THR A 96 11.42 -0.66 3.19
CA THR A 96 12.18 -1.07 4.38
C THR A 96 13.61 -0.56 4.34
N ILE A 97 14.32 -0.79 3.23
CA ILE A 97 15.68 -0.29 3.00
C ILE A 97 15.69 1.24 3.03
N GLY A 98 14.70 1.88 2.39
CA GLY A 98 14.55 3.33 2.36
C GLY A 98 14.39 3.93 3.76
N PHE A 99 13.52 3.35 4.61
CA PHE A 99 13.33 3.80 5.99
C PHE A 99 14.61 3.68 6.82
N TYR A 100 15.31 2.55 6.71
CA TYR A 100 16.59 2.37 7.36
C TYR A 100 17.60 3.44 6.88
N ALA A 101 17.73 3.64 5.57
CA ALA A 101 18.65 4.60 4.99
C ALA A 101 18.33 6.05 5.40
N VAL A 102 17.05 6.44 5.42
CA VAL A 102 16.61 7.76 5.89
C VAL A 102 16.98 7.97 7.35
N MET A 103 16.68 7.01 8.24
CA MET A 103 17.08 7.11 9.66
C MET A 103 18.59 7.26 9.83
N ARG A 104 19.40 6.47 9.09
CA ARG A 104 20.86 6.60 9.12
C ARG A 104 21.34 7.96 8.59
N SER A 105 20.69 8.51 7.57
CA SER A 105 20.98 9.86 7.06
C SER A 105 20.64 10.98 8.06
N MET A 106 19.70 10.71 8.98
CA MET A 106 19.34 11.58 10.10
C MET A 106 20.21 11.34 11.35
N LYS A 107 21.27 10.54 11.24
CA LYS A 107 22.19 10.17 12.34
C LYS A 107 21.50 9.43 13.51
N VAL A 108 20.36 8.79 13.25
CA VAL A 108 19.70 7.89 14.22
C VAL A 108 20.61 6.70 14.49
N ASN A 109 20.76 6.28 15.76
CA ASN A 109 21.60 5.14 16.15
C ASN A 109 21.32 3.89 15.29
N MET A 110 22.38 3.16 14.93
CA MET A 110 22.28 1.97 14.06
C MET A 110 21.30 0.93 14.61
N TRP A 111 21.39 0.56 15.90
CA TRP A 111 20.53 -0.46 16.49
C TRP A 111 19.06 -0.02 16.51
N VAL A 112 18.80 1.24 16.85
CA VAL A 112 17.44 1.81 16.78
C VAL A 112 16.91 1.75 15.36
N SER A 113 17.74 2.12 14.37
CA SER A 113 17.36 2.07 12.95
C SER A 113 17.05 0.64 12.49
N VAL A 114 17.85 -0.34 12.90
CA VAL A 114 17.63 -1.76 12.60
C VAL A 114 16.32 -2.23 13.22
N TRP A 115 16.08 -1.99 14.51
CA TRP A 115 14.86 -2.43 15.18
C TRP A 115 13.61 -1.81 14.59
N VAL A 116 13.61 -0.50 14.34
CA VAL A 116 12.46 0.19 13.75
C VAL A 116 12.21 -0.33 12.33
N ALA A 117 13.26 -0.56 11.53
CA ALA A 117 13.12 -1.13 10.17
C ALA A 117 12.62 -2.57 10.20
N LEU A 118 13.08 -3.43 11.13
CA LEU A 118 12.60 -4.79 11.30
C LEU A 118 11.14 -4.82 11.75
N CYS A 119 10.74 -3.97 12.70
CA CYS A 119 9.34 -3.82 13.08
C CYS A 119 8.47 -3.42 11.89
N TYR A 120 8.94 -2.50 11.05
CA TYR A 120 8.22 -2.09 9.83
C TYR A 120 8.12 -3.26 8.85
N THR A 121 9.24 -3.98 8.63
CA THR A 121 9.34 -5.12 7.71
C THR A 121 8.21 -6.11 7.91
N PHE A 122 7.97 -6.50 9.16
CA PHE A 122 6.96 -7.51 9.53
C PHE A 122 5.59 -6.94 9.91
N SER A 123 5.40 -5.61 9.81
CA SER A 123 4.12 -4.96 10.14
C SER A 123 3.05 -5.18 9.06
N LEU A 124 1.79 -5.00 9.45
CA LEU A 124 0.65 -4.98 8.53
C LEU A 124 0.79 -3.88 7.47
N MET A 125 1.53 -2.82 7.77
CA MET A 125 1.78 -1.67 6.88
C MET A 125 2.79 -1.95 5.77
N ASN A 126 3.55 -3.04 5.85
CA ASN A 126 4.51 -3.40 4.80
C ASN A 126 4.05 -4.64 4.02
N PHE A 127 4.08 -5.80 4.65
CA PHE A 127 3.96 -7.06 3.94
C PHE A 127 2.56 -7.35 3.40
N PRO A 128 1.47 -7.38 4.20
CA PRO A 128 0.16 -7.75 3.69
C PRO A 128 -0.60 -6.59 3.03
N LEU A 129 -0.17 -5.34 3.23
CA LEU A 129 -0.90 -4.18 2.72
C LEU A 129 -0.87 -4.12 1.19
N THR A 130 -2.04 -3.93 0.61
CA THR A 130 -2.26 -3.70 -0.82
C THR A 130 -3.10 -2.44 -1.07
N PRO A 131 -3.04 -1.85 -2.27
CA PRO A 131 -2.17 -2.20 -3.42
C PRO A 131 -0.71 -1.76 -3.20
N LYS A 132 0.24 -2.44 -3.85
CA LYS A 132 1.68 -2.15 -3.74
C LYS A 132 2.12 -0.87 -4.46
N LEU A 133 1.24 -0.25 -5.27
CA LEU A 133 1.47 1.07 -5.84
C LEU A 133 1.81 2.13 -4.77
N THR A 134 1.21 2.05 -3.58
CA THR A 134 1.56 2.96 -2.46
C THR A 134 3.00 2.76 -1.98
N HIS A 135 3.44 1.52 -1.83
CA HIS A 135 4.82 1.19 -1.45
C HIS A 135 5.82 1.71 -2.49
N PHE A 136 5.49 1.61 -3.78
CA PHE A 136 6.28 2.20 -4.86
C PHE A 136 6.43 3.71 -4.70
N THR A 137 5.32 4.40 -4.44
CA THR A 137 5.30 5.86 -4.17
C THR A 137 6.17 6.20 -2.96
N ILE A 138 6.09 5.41 -1.89
CA ILE A 138 6.89 5.59 -0.67
C ILE A 138 8.37 5.36 -0.94
N ALA A 139 8.74 4.36 -1.74
CA ALA A 139 10.12 4.14 -2.13
C ALA A 139 10.71 5.36 -2.86
N ILE A 140 9.93 5.98 -3.76
CA ILE A 140 10.31 7.23 -4.44
C ILE A 140 10.48 8.36 -3.43
N LEU A 141 9.51 8.57 -2.53
CA LEU A 141 9.55 9.63 -1.52
C LEU A 141 10.74 9.46 -0.56
N LEU A 142 11.03 8.23 -0.11
CA LEU A 142 12.20 7.91 0.72
C LEU A 142 13.52 8.16 -0.03
N GLY A 143 13.60 7.76 -1.30
CA GLY A 143 14.75 8.06 -2.17
C GLY A 143 15.00 9.57 -2.28
N GLY A 144 13.94 10.34 -2.51
CA GLY A 144 14.00 11.79 -2.55
C GLY A 144 14.42 12.41 -1.21
N MET A 145 13.92 11.91 -0.08
CA MET A 145 14.34 12.36 1.25
C MET A 145 15.84 12.17 1.49
N ILE A 146 16.41 11.05 1.03
CA ILE A 146 17.85 10.78 1.12
C ILE A 146 18.64 11.81 0.29
N VAL A 147 18.17 12.15 -0.91
CA VAL A 147 18.78 13.20 -1.75
C VAL A 147 18.69 14.56 -1.06
N VAL A 148 17.49 14.98 -0.64
CA VAL A 148 17.25 16.24 0.05
C VAL A 148 18.11 16.38 1.31
N ARG A 149 18.32 15.29 2.06
CA ARG A 149 19.15 15.30 3.27
C ARG A 149 20.63 15.62 3.00
N ARG A 150 21.15 15.22 1.84
CA ARG A 150 22.56 15.42 1.44
C ARG A 150 22.85 16.77 0.82
N VAL A 151 21.81 17.52 0.47
CA VAL A 151 21.93 18.88 -0.05
C VAL A 151 21.99 19.83 1.13
N ASP A 152 22.92 20.79 1.14
CA ASP A 152 23.00 21.76 2.25
C ASP A 152 22.12 22.99 2.01
N ASP A 153 22.05 23.46 0.76
CA ASP A 153 21.31 24.67 0.39
C ASP A 153 19.78 24.47 0.38
N LEU A 154 19.05 25.37 1.05
CA LEU A 154 17.59 25.29 1.15
C LEU A 154 16.88 25.34 -0.22
N GLN A 155 17.32 26.21 -1.13
CA GLN A 155 16.65 26.33 -2.44
C GLN A 155 16.84 25.04 -3.24
N LYS A 156 18.04 24.45 -3.21
CA LYS A 156 18.30 23.14 -3.80
C LYS A 156 17.51 22.01 -3.11
N LYS A 157 17.33 22.05 -1.78
CA LYS A 157 16.47 21.09 -1.06
C LYS A 157 15.03 21.14 -1.55
N LEU A 158 14.48 22.35 -1.68
CA LEU A 158 13.11 22.55 -2.18
C LEU A 158 12.98 22.11 -3.64
N PHE A 159 13.98 22.38 -4.47
CA PHE A 159 14.03 21.87 -5.85
C PHE A 159 13.97 20.34 -5.88
N TRP A 160 14.84 19.65 -5.15
CA TRP A 160 14.83 18.17 -5.12
C TRP A 160 13.58 17.61 -4.45
N GLY A 161 13.02 18.30 -3.46
CA GLY A 161 11.71 17.98 -2.89
C GLY A 161 10.59 18.09 -3.94
N ALA A 162 10.60 19.14 -4.76
CA ALA A 162 9.65 19.34 -5.85
C ALA A 162 9.81 18.28 -6.94
N VAL A 163 11.04 17.95 -7.34
CA VAL A 163 11.31 16.83 -8.28
C VAL A 163 10.74 15.53 -7.73
N THR A 164 10.99 15.23 -6.45
CA THR A 164 10.54 13.99 -5.83
C THR A 164 9.02 13.87 -5.86
N ILE A 165 8.30 14.90 -5.40
CA ILE A 165 6.84 14.85 -5.35
C ILE A 165 6.21 14.94 -6.74
N PHE A 166 6.87 15.62 -7.69
CA PHE A 166 6.49 15.61 -9.10
C PHE A 166 6.54 14.18 -9.66
N VAL A 167 7.63 13.44 -9.47
CA VAL A 167 7.73 12.04 -9.92
C VAL A 167 6.69 11.16 -9.20
N ALA A 168 6.51 11.34 -7.89
CA ALA A 168 5.49 10.63 -7.12
C ALA A 168 4.06 10.92 -7.61
N SER A 169 3.79 12.10 -8.18
CA SER A 169 2.48 12.47 -8.70
C SER A 169 2.04 11.73 -9.96
N TYR A 170 3.00 11.19 -10.73
CA TYR A 170 2.73 10.28 -11.85
C TYR A 170 2.48 8.82 -11.40
N VAL A 171 2.58 8.56 -10.10
CA VAL A 171 2.14 7.32 -9.47
C VAL A 171 0.80 7.55 -8.76
N ARG A 172 0.71 8.65 -8.01
CA ARG A 172 -0.44 9.01 -7.17
C ARG A 172 -0.84 10.46 -7.42
N PRO A 173 -1.91 10.71 -8.19
CA PRO A 173 -2.27 12.04 -8.64
C PRO A 173 -2.49 13.07 -7.54
N GLU A 174 -2.97 12.64 -6.37
CA GLU A 174 -3.15 13.51 -5.21
C GLU A 174 -1.86 14.20 -4.79
N MET A 175 -0.68 13.59 -5.04
CA MET A 175 0.63 14.17 -4.72
C MET A 175 0.91 15.46 -5.49
N TYR A 176 0.22 15.69 -6.60
CA TYR A 176 0.32 16.92 -7.38
C TYR A 176 -0.15 18.16 -6.58
N VAL A 177 -1.02 18.00 -5.57
CA VAL A 177 -1.36 19.09 -4.64
C VAL A 177 -0.14 19.51 -3.84
N GLY A 178 0.64 18.55 -3.33
CA GLY A 178 1.87 18.84 -2.60
C GLY A 178 2.94 19.46 -3.49
N LEU A 179 2.96 19.14 -4.79
CA LEU A 179 3.85 19.80 -5.77
C LEU A 179 3.60 21.31 -5.80
N TRP A 180 2.35 21.76 -5.87
CA TRP A 180 2.03 23.18 -5.88
C TRP A 180 2.46 23.89 -4.60
N VAL A 181 2.26 23.26 -3.44
CA VAL A 181 2.75 23.80 -2.16
C VAL A 181 4.28 23.92 -2.17
N MET A 182 4.98 22.90 -2.68
CA MET A 182 6.44 22.92 -2.79
C MET A 182 6.93 23.99 -3.79
N LEU A 183 6.26 24.17 -4.92
CA LEU A 183 6.57 25.20 -5.92
C LEU A 183 6.32 26.60 -5.36
N ALA A 184 5.25 26.81 -4.60
CA ALA A 184 4.99 28.09 -3.93
C ALA A 184 6.10 28.42 -2.92
N TRP A 185 6.54 27.42 -2.14
CA TRP A 185 7.66 27.60 -1.22
C TRP A 185 8.99 27.87 -1.96
N LEU A 186 9.26 27.12 -3.03
CA LEU A 186 10.43 27.36 -3.88
C LEU A 186 10.38 28.75 -4.54
N ALA A 187 9.22 29.22 -4.97
CA ALA A 187 9.02 30.55 -5.55
C ALA A 187 9.30 31.65 -4.53
N TRP A 188 8.80 31.50 -3.30
CA TRP A 188 9.11 32.42 -2.19
C TRP A 188 10.61 32.51 -1.91
N ILE A 189 11.30 31.36 -1.80
CA ILE A 189 12.75 31.34 -1.58
C ILE A 189 13.52 31.91 -2.79
N SER A 190 13.06 31.64 -4.00
CA SER A 190 13.68 32.18 -5.23
C SER A 190 13.51 33.70 -5.33
N TYR A 191 12.34 34.23 -4.94
CA TYR A 191 12.06 35.65 -4.88
C TYR A 191 12.90 36.38 -3.84
N THR A 192 13.00 35.83 -2.62
CA THR A 192 13.81 36.42 -1.54
C THR A 192 15.30 36.42 -1.86
N ARG A 193 15.79 35.41 -2.60
CA ARG A 193 17.19 35.29 -3.01
C ARG A 193 17.52 35.91 -4.37
N LYS A 194 16.51 36.43 -5.10
CA LYS A 194 16.63 36.96 -6.47
C LYS A 194 17.32 35.97 -7.44
N ASN A 195 17.11 34.67 -7.23
CA ASN A 195 17.63 33.61 -8.09
C ASN A 195 16.50 32.67 -8.48
N TYR A 196 16.05 32.75 -9.72
CA TYR A 196 14.87 32.02 -10.21
C TYR A 196 15.21 30.77 -11.02
N ARG A 197 16.49 30.43 -11.20
CA ARG A 197 16.92 29.35 -12.12
C ARG A 197 16.26 28.02 -11.80
N LEU A 198 16.29 27.58 -10.54
CA LEU A 198 15.73 26.29 -10.14
C LEU A 198 14.20 26.27 -10.21
N LEU A 199 13.54 27.40 -9.92
CA LEU A 199 12.09 27.54 -10.09
C LEU A 199 11.70 27.40 -11.57
N LEU A 200 12.37 28.13 -12.46
CA LEU A 200 12.08 28.11 -13.89
C LEU A 200 12.31 26.72 -14.49
N ILE A 201 13.37 26.02 -14.06
CA ILE A 201 13.60 24.62 -14.47
C ILE A 201 12.44 23.73 -14.03
N MET A 202 11.99 23.82 -12.77
CA MET A 202 10.86 23.00 -12.30
C MET A 202 9.55 23.33 -12.99
N LEU A 203 9.28 24.62 -13.25
CA LEU A 203 8.10 25.04 -14.00
C LEU A 203 8.15 24.50 -15.43
N ALA A 204 9.32 24.58 -16.09
CA ALA A 204 9.51 24.01 -17.43
C ALA A 204 9.28 22.49 -17.43
N ILE A 205 9.85 21.76 -16.47
CA ILE A 205 9.62 20.31 -16.33
C ILE A 205 8.13 20.01 -16.17
N THR A 206 7.45 20.74 -15.28
CA THR A 206 6.02 20.55 -15.00
C THR A 206 5.17 20.82 -16.23
N VAL A 207 5.42 21.94 -16.92
CA VAL A 207 4.66 22.33 -18.13
C VAL A 207 4.93 21.37 -19.28
N VAL A 208 6.20 21.07 -19.59
CA VAL A 208 6.57 20.16 -20.68
C VAL A 208 5.99 18.77 -20.44
N SER A 209 6.06 18.26 -19.22
CA SER A 209 5.47 16.95 -18.91
C SER A 209 3.94 16.98 -18.98
N GLY A 210 3.32 18.08 -18.54
CA GLY A 210 1.88 18.32 -18.71
C GLY A 210 1.44 18.31 -20.17
N LEU A 211 2.27 18.85 -21.08
CA LEU A 211 1.99 18.87 -22.52
C LEU A 211 2.25 17.52 -23.21
N LEU A 212 3.29 16.79 -22.79
CA LEU A 212 3.70 15.54 -23.44
C LEU A 212 2.97 14.29 -22.90
N VAL A 213 2.70 14.27 -21.59
CA VAL A 213 2.21 13.08 -20.87
C VAL A 213 0.82 13.34 -20.25
N GLY A 214 0.38 14.60 -20.18
CA GLY A 214 -0.83 15.01 -19.49
C GLY A 214 -0.58 15.44 -18.06
N THR A 215 -1.64 15.88 -17.38
CA THR A 215 -1.58 16.32 -15.98
C THR A 215 -2.32 15.36 -15.04
N PRO A 216 -1.73 14.91 -13.92
CA PRO A 216 -2.38 13.94 -13.04
C PRO A 216 -3.76 14.36 -12.48
N ILE A 217 -4.09 15.64 -12.42
CA ILE A 217 -5.31 16.13 -11.74
C ILE A 217 -6.60 16.09 -12.60
N ARG A 218 -6.52 16.03 -13.94
CA ARG A 218 -7.61 16.60 -14.77
C ARG A 218 -8.44 15.63 -15.61
N GLU A 219 -8.10 14.35 -15.73
CA GLU A 219 -8.59 13.58 -16.89
C GLU A 219 -9.89 12.79 -16.67
N ASN A 220 -10.20 12.19 -15.50
CA ASN A 220 -11.32 11.22 -15.41
C ASN A 220 -12.26 11.22 -14.16
N ASP A 221 -12.48 12.32 -13.43
CA ASP A 221 -13.39 12.38 -12.25
C ASP A 221 -13.13 11.35 -11.13
N ARG A 222 -11.99 10.65 -11.17
CA ARG A 222 -11.66 9.50 -10.30
C ARG A 222 -11.70 9.85 -8.82
N SER A 223 -11.23 11.03 -8.45
CA SER A 223 -11.25 11.53 -7.08
C SER A 223 -12.68 11.72 -6.57
N PHE A 224 -13.59 12.19 -7.42
CA PHE A 224 -15.00 12.35 -7.08
C PHE A 224 -15.73 11.01 -6.99
N TRP A 225 -15.43 10.07 -7.89
CA TRP A 225 -15.93 8.69 -7.80
C TRP A 225 -15.53 8.03 -6.47
N THR A 226 -14.25 8.21 -6.11
CA THR A 226 -13.67 7.72 -4.86
C THR A 226 -14.36 8.36 -3.64
N PHE A 227 -14.65 9.66 -3.68
CA PHE A 227 -15.44 10.34 -2.63
C PHE A 227 -16.82 9.69 -2.44
N LYS A 228 -17.59 9.45 -3.51
CA LYS A 228 -18.93 8.85 -3.41
C LYS A 228 -18.90 7.43 -2.81
N HIS A 229 -17.95 6.60 -3.24
CA HIS A 229 -17.74 5.27 -2.66
C HIS A 229 -17.53 5.34 -1.16
N HIS A 230 -16.58 6.18 -0.75
CA HIS A 230 -16.16 6.26 0.64
C HIS A 230 -17.17 6.97 1.54
N PHE A 231 -17.89 7.95 1.01
CA PHE A 231 -19.05 8.50 1.66
C PHE A 231 -20.09 7.41 1.95
N SER A 232 -20.37 6.57 0.95
CA SER A 232 -21.34 5.47 1.08
C SER A 232 -20.91 4.43 2.12
N ILE A 233 -19.62 4.14 2.25
CA ILE A 233 -19.09 3.26 3.31
C ILE A 233 -19.42 3.83 4.70
N ASN A 234 -19.13 5.11 4.92
CA ASN A 234 -19.45 5.75 6.19
C ASN A 234 -20.97 5.78 6.41
N TYR A 235 -21.75 6.09 5.38
CA TYR A 235 -23.20 6.15 5.48
C TYR A 235 -23.82 4.80 5.86
N VAL A 236 -23.44 3.71 5.19
CA VAL A 236 -23.90 2.34 5.53
C VAL A 236 -23.45 1.93 6.93
N SER A 237 -22.30 2.40 7.41
CA SER A 237 -21.87 2.14 8.80
C SER A 237 -22.74 2.87 9.84
N TRP A 238 -23.33 4.00 9.46
CA TRP A 238 -24.25 4.76 10.32
C TRP A 238 -25.69 4.23 10.23
N TYR A 239 -26.06 3.64 9.10
CA TYR A 239 -27.40 3.17 8.75
C TYR A 239 -27.33 1.76 8.13
N PRO A 240 -27.03 0.72 8.92
CA PRO A 240 -26.82 -0.65 8.42
C PRO A 240 -28.07 -1.28 7.80
N GLU A 241 -29.26 -0.74 8.06
CA GLU A 241 -30.56 -1.21 7.57
C GLU A 241 -30.77 -1.06 6.05
N ILE A 242 -29.94 -0.25 5.37
CA ILE A 242 -30.09 0.06 3.94
C ILE A 242 -29.90 -1.17 3.04
N GLY A 243 -29.14 -2.18 3.49
CA GLY A 243 -28.93 -3.43 2.74
C GLY A 243 -28.21 -3.29 1.39
N LEU A 244 -27.69 -2.10 1.05
CA LEU A 244 -26.94 -1.84 -0.17
C LEU A 244 -25.43 -1.96 0.07
N SER A 245 -24.74 -2.63 -0.86
CA SER A 245 -23.27 -2.62 -0.88
C SER A 245 -22.74 -1.21 -1.21
N PRO A 246 -21.91 -0.59 -0.36
CA PRO A 246 -21.30 0.71 -0.64
C PRO A 246 -20.22 0.64 -1.74
N TRP A 247 -19.81 -0.56 -2.16
CA TRP A 247 -18.85 -0.74 -3.25
C TRP A 247 -19.52 -0.80 -4.62
N ASN A 248 -20.70 -1.43 -4.70
CA ASN A 248 -21.39 -1.64 -5.98
C ASN A 248 -22.52 -0.60 -6.20
N HIS A 249 -23.11 -0.08 -5.12
CA HIS A 249 -24.32 0.76 -5.17
C HIS A 249 -24.11 2.18 -4.62
N PHE A 250 -22.87 2.67 -4.55
CA PHE A 250 -22.55 4.02 -4.04
C PHE A 250 -23.31 5.14 -4.76
N ASN A 251 -23.54 5.03 -6.08
CA ASN A 251 -24.33 6.03 -6.82
C ASN A 251 -25.78 6.05 -6.33
N GLU A 252 -26.40 4.88 -6.17
CA GLU A 252 -27.76 4.76 -5.64
C GLU A 252 -27.86 5.32 -4.22
N ILE A 253 -26.93 4.94 -3.33
CA ILE A 253 -26.85 5.46 -1.96
C ILE A 253 -26.74 6.99 -1.98
N THR A 254 -25.75 7.55 -2.69
CA THR A 254 -25.58 9.01 -2.73
C THR A 254 -26.77 9.74 -3.33
N THR A 255 -27.46 9.18 -4.32
CA THR A 255 -28.67 9.79 -4.88
C THR A 255 -29.85 9.74 -3.91
N GLN A 256 -30.04 8.64 -3.19
CA GLN A 256 -31.06 8.55 -2.15
C GLN A 256 -30.81 9.55 -1.01
N VAL A 257 -29.54 9.73 -0.62
CA VAL A 257 -29.15 10.60 0.49
C VAL A 257 -29.26 12.09 0.15
N PHE A 258 -28.74 12.50 -1.00
CA PHE A 258 -28.68 13.92 -1.39
C PHE A 258 -29.86 14.34 -2.29
N GLY A 259 -30.78 13.43 -2.60
CA GLY A 259 -31.97 13.70 -3.41
C GLY A 259 -31.72 13.87 -4.91
N HIS A 260 -30.47 13.83 -5.37
CA HIS A 260 -30.12 13.92 -6.79
C HIS A 260 -28.73 13.30 -7.06
N LYS A 261 -28.38 13.19 -8.34
CA LYS A 261 -27.06 12.69 -8.76
C LYS A 261 -26.01 13.77 -8.54
N LEU A 262 -25.17 13.59 -7.53
CA LEU A 262 -24.07 14.49 -7.23
C LEU A 262 -23.10 14.64 -8.41
N THR A 263 -22.60 15.87 -8.59
CA THR A 263 -21.64 16.26 -9.64
C THR A 263 -20.23 16.54 -9.10
N SER A 264 -20.09 16.87 -7.81
CA SER A 264 -18.78 17.10 -7.17
C SER A 264 -18.86 16.96 -5.64
N PRO A 265 -17.72 16.91 -4.92
CA PRO A 265 -17.74 17.00 -3.46
C PRO A 265 -18.31 18.32 -2.94
N MET A 266 -18.14 19.42 -3.69
CA MET A 266 -18.72 20.72 -3.34
C MET A 266 -20.25 20.70 -3.44
N ASP A 267 -20.79 20.04 -4.46
CA ASP A 267 -22.24 19.85 -4.65
C ASP A 267 -22.87 19.13 -3.45
N ALA A 268 -22.20 18.08 -2.94
CA ALA A 268 -22.61 17.40 -1.72
C ALA A 268 -22.61 18.32 -0.50
N PHE A 269 -21.57 19.16 -0.36
CA PHE A 269 -21.46 20.11 0.75
C PHE A 269 -22.52 21.20 0.70
N LEU A 270 -22.85 21.71 -0.49
CA LEU A 270 -23.89 22.71 -0.68
C LEU A 270 -25.29 22.14 -0.44
N THR A 271 -25.49 20.85 -0.69
CA THR A 271 -26.77 20.15 -0.49
C THR A 271 -27.02 19.83 0.98
N ASP A 272 -26.05 19.21 1.65
CA ASP A 272 -26.14 18.90 3.09
C ASP A 272 -24.75 19.06 3.77
N PRO A 273 -24.42 20.27 4.25
CA PRO A 273 -23.13 20.52 4.88
C PRO A 273 -22.98 19.79 6.21
N ALA A 274 -24.08 19.54 6.94
CA ALA A 274 -24.03 18.85 8.23
C ALA A 274 -23.61 17.38 8.03
N LEU A 275 -24.13 16.73 7.00
CA LEU A 275 -23.80 15.35 6.68
C LEU A 275 -22.36 15.21 6.15
N VAL A 276 -21.89 16.14 5.32
CA VAL A 276 -20.49 16.17 4.87
C VAL A 276 -19.54 16.44 6.04
N MET A 277 -19.89 17.32 6.98
CA MET A 277 -19.08 17.54 8.19
C MET A 277 -19.08 16.31 9.11
N ARG A 278 -20.20 15.60 9.24
CA ARG A 278 -20.25 14.31 9.96
C ARG A 278 -19.30 13.31 9.32
N HIS A 279 -19.28 13.22 7.98
CA HIS A 279 -18.34 12.37 7.24
C HIS A 279 -16.88 12.74 7.54
N PHE A 280 -16.54 14.03 7.49
CA PHE A 280 -15.20 14.52 7.81
C PHE A 280 -14.76 14.17 9.24
N PHE A 281 -15.58 14.45 10.25
CA PHE A 281 -15.21 14.17 11.65
C PHE A 281 -15.14 12.66 11.94
N PHE A 282 -16.02 11.87 11.31
CA PHE A 282 -15.95 10.41 11.39
C PHE A 282 -14.63 9.89 10.80
N ASN A 283 -14.19 10.43 9.66
CA ASN A 283 -12.89 10.12 9.07
C ASN A 283 -11.72 10.53 9.97
N VAL A 284 -11.77 11.70 10.62
CA VAL A 284 -10.72 12.12 11.58
C VAL A 284 -10.62 11.16 12.77
N GLY A 285 -11.76 10.75 13.34
CA GLY A 285 -11.80 9.76 14.42
C GLY A 285 -11.26 8.40 13.99
N ASN A 286 -11.68 7.92 12.81
CA ASN A 286 -11.18 6.68 12.23
C ASN A 286 -9.68 6.76 11.91
N LEU A 287 -9.20 7.88 11.38
CA LEU A 287 -7.78 8.07 11.11
C LEU A 287 -6.93 7.91 12.38
N ALA A 288 -7.37 8.52 13.50
CA ALA A 288 -6.68 8.37 14.78
C ALA A 288 -6.69 6.92 15.29
N LYS A 289 -7.85 6.25 15.23
CA LYS A 289 -8.02 4.85 15.63
C LYS A 289 -7.16 3.91 14.79
N GLU A 290 -7.22 4.02 13.48
CA GLU A 290 -6.47 3.18 12.56
C GLU A 290 -4.97 3.45 12.68
N THR A 291 -4.54 4.71 12.74
CA THR A 291 -3.12 5.06 12.98
C THR A 291 -2.58 4.43 14.26
N PHE A 292 -3.34 4.51 15.37
CA PHE A 292 -2.97 3.85 16.62
C PHE A 292 -2.89 2.33 16.45
N THR A 293 -3.88 1.73 15.78
CA THR A 293 -3.93 0.28 15.53
C THR A 293 -2.68 -0.19 14.79
N TYR A 294 -2.28 0.49 13.72
CA TYR A 294 -1.09 0.11 12.94
C TYR A 294 0.23 0.41 13.64
N LEU A 295 0.33 1.47 14.45
CA LEU A 295 1.52 1.72 15.26
C LEU A 295 1.65 0.68 16.39
N HIS A 296 0.53 0.36 17.06
CA HIS A 296 0.49 -0.68 18.08
C HIS A 296 0.86 -2.04 17.49
N GLU A 297 0.31 -2.37 16.32
CA GLU A 297 0.67 -3.60 15.61
C GLU A 297 2.17 -3.62 15.27
N MET A 298 2.68 -2.58 14.61
CA MET A 298 4.08 -2.49 14.18
C MET A 298 5.07 -2.62 15.34
N PHE A 299 4.82 -1.97 16.49
CA PHE A 299 5.79 -1.94 17.59
C PHE A 299 5.46 -2.91 18.72
N VAL A 300 4.23 -2.89 19.23
CA VAL A 300 3.87 -3.67 20.42
C VAL A 300 3.64 -5.13 20.06
N VAL A 301 2.82 -5.39 19.03
CA VAL A 301 2.50 -6.77 18.63
C VAL A 301 3.77 -7.46 18.13
N GLN A 302 4.51 -6.85 17.21
CA GLN A 302 5.74 -7.45 16.68
C GLN A 302 6.78 -7.76 17.77
N LEU A 303 7.04 -6.84 18.70
CA LEU A 303 7.97 -7.10 19.81
C LEU A 303 7.44 -8.14 20.81
N SER A 304 6.12 -8.16 21.06
CA SER A 304 5.53 -9.16 21.97
C SER A 304 5.66 -10.59 21.44
N GLN A 305 5.68 -10.77 20.12
CA GLN A 305 5.83 -12.08 19.49
C GLN A 305 7.21 -12.71 19.73
N MET A 306 8.21 -11.95 20.20
CA MET A 306 9.48 -12.48 20.71
C MET A 306 9.28 -13.44 21.88
N PHE A 307 8.20 -13.26 22.63
CA PHE A 307 7.91 -13.99 23.85
C PHE A 307 6.70 -14.92 23.66
N ARG A 308 6.89 -16.23 23.89
CA ARG A 308 5.86 -17.28 23.73
C ARG A 308 5.26 -17.73 25.06
N PHE A 309 4.87 -16.79 25.92
CA PHE A 309 4.18 -17.09 27.18
C PHE A 309 2.98 -16.15 27.41
N PRO A 310 1.95 -16.56 28.17
CA PRO A 310 0.68 -15.83 28.30
C PRO A 310 0.83 -14.40 28.82
N HIS A 311 1.77 -14.17 29.73
CA HIS A 311 1.98 -12.88 30.41
C HIS A 311 3.00 -11.96 29.74
N ARG A 312 3.32 -12.19 28.46
CA ARG A 312 4.32 -11.41 27.70
C ARG A 312 4.04 -9.89 27.69
N GLY A 313 2.77 -9.50 27.67
CA GLY A 313 2.38 -8.09 27.75
C GLY A 313 2.82 -7.44 29.06
N LEU A 314 2.66 -8.13 30.19
CA LEU A 314 3.09 -7.62 31.50
C LEU A 314 4.61 -7.46 31.58
N VAL A 315 5.38 -8.37 30.98
CA VAL A 315 6.84 -8.25 30.91
C VAL A 315 7.25 -7.05 30.06
N LEU A 316 6.61 -6.82 28.92
CA LEU A 316 6.89 -5.63 28.11
C LEU A 316 6.55 -4.33 28.86
N VAL A 317 5.43 -4.30 29.59
CA VAL A 317 5.06 -3.16 30.44
C VAL A 317 6.10 -2.95 31.55
N ALA A 318 6.52 -4.01 32.24
CA ALA A 318 7.54 -3.92 33.29
C ALA A 318 8.87 -3.42 32.73
N VAL A 319 9.34 -3.95 31.60
CA VAL A 319 10.54 -3.48 30.90
C VAL A 319 10.39 -2.01 30.49
N PHE A 320 9.23 -1.62 29.96
CA PHE A 320 8.95 -0.24 29.57
C PHE A 320 9.02 0.71 30.78
N LEU A 321 8.40 0.34 31.91
CA LEU A 321 8.45 1.13 33.16
C LEU A 321 9.88 1.25 33.70
N ILE A 322 10.67 0.17 33.66
CA ILE A 322 12.09 0.20 34.03
C ILE A 322 12.84 1.16 33.10
N VAL A 323 12.65 1.05 31.79
CA VAL A 323 13.27 1.95 30.81
C VAL A 323 12.94 3.41 31.13
N LEU A 324 11.66 3.72 31.37
CA LEU A 324 11.20 5.07 31.76
C LEU A 324 11.86 5.58 33.05
N ALA A 325 11.98 4.73 34.07
CA ALA A 325 12.63 5.10 35.34
C ALA A 325 14.12 5.45 35.16
N LEU A 326 14.78 4.80 34.19
CA LEU A 326 16.20 5.00 33.89
C LEU A 326 16.49 6.22 33.00
N ILE A 327 15.47 6.88 32.43
CA ILE A 327 15.65 8.04 31.55
C ILE A 327 16.16 9.26 32.35
N ASP A 328 17.17 9.93 31.79
CA ASP A 328 17.54 11.30 32.13
C ASP A 328 16.68 12.24 31.26
N TYR A 329 15.53 12.65 31.79
CA TYR A 329 14.54 13.45 31.06
C TYR A 329 15.11 14.80 30.59
N LYS A 330 15.93 15.45 31.43
CA LYS A 330 16.52 16.77 31.11
C LYS A 330 17.47 16.66 29.93
N ARG A 331 18.38 15.69 29.96
CA ARG A 331 19.35 15.49 28.88
C ARG A 331 18.70 14.93 27.62
N SER A 332 17.72 14.04 27.77
CA SER A 332 16.94 13.49 26.65
C SER A 332 16.18 14.60 25.93
N TRP A 333 15.48 15.47 26.65
CA TRP A 333 14.75 16.59 26.06
C TRP A 333 15.66 17.56 25.31
N LYS A 334 16.82 17.90 25.87
CA LYS A 334 17.82 18.74 25.18
C LYS A 334 18.29 18.08 23.88
N THR A 335 18.53 16.77 23.91
CA THR A 335 18.96 15.99 22.72
C THR A 335 17.85 15.95 21.68
N ILE A 336 16.61 15.64 22.07
CA ILE A 336 15.42 15.63 21.20
C ILE A 336 15.24 16.99 20.52
N ARG A 337 15.25 18.08 21.29
CA ARG A 337 15.09 19.43 20.73
C ARG A 337 16.20 19.77 19.73
N THR A 338 17.43 19.35 20.01
CA THR A 338 18.57 19.55 19.09
C THR A 338 18.36 18.74 17.81
N ALA A 339 18.03 17.45 17.93
CA ALA A 339 17.77 16.57 16.80
C ALA A 339 16.60 17.05 15.93
N LEU A 340 15.51 17.53 16.53
CA LEU A 340 14.37 18.11 15.81
C LEU A 340 14.76 19.41 15.09
N LYS A 341 15.54 20.29 15.73
CA LYS A 341 16.05 21.51 15.08
C LYS A 341 16.96 21.20 13.90
N GLU A 342 17.88 20.25 14.04
CA GLU A 342 18.79 19.82 12.98
C GLU A 342 18.05 19.25 11.76
N ASN A 343 16.86 18.65 11.98
CA ASN A 343 16.05 18.05 10.93
C ASN A 343 14.79 18.87 10.58
N ALA A 344 14.64 20.10 11.07
CA ALA A 344 13.40 20.87 10.93
C ALA A 344 13.01 21.13 9.47
N VAL A 345 13.99 21.48 8.62
CA VAL A 345 13.75 21.71 7.19
C VAL A 345 13.29 20.42 6.49
N LEU A 346 13.94 19.29 6.80
CA LEU A 346 13.54 18.00 6.24
C LEU A 346 12.13 17.61 6.73
N GLY A 347 11.82 17.84 8.01
CA GLY A 347 10.49 17.64 8.58
C GLY A 347 9.42 18.49 7.92
N ALA A 348 9.72 19.75 7.57
CA ALA A 348 8.80 20.62 6.85
C ALA A 348 8.56 20.15 5.39
N ILE A 349 9.61 19.73 4.68
CA ILE A 349 9.48 19.13 3.33
C ILE A 349 8.64 17.86 3.40
N LEU A 350 8.90 17.01 4.39
CA LEU A 350 8.14 15.79 4.62
C LEU A 350 6.68 16.10 4.95
N PHE A 351 6.39 17.12 5.75
CA PHE A 351 5.02 17.55 6.00
C PHE A 351 4.30 17.93 4.71
N VAL A 352 4.97 18.62 3.78
CA VAL A 352 4.40 18.91 2.45
C VAL A 352 4.10 17.63 1.67
N PHE A 353 4.96 16.60 1.75
CA PHE A 353 4.69 15.30 1.15
C PHE A 353 3.45 14.60 1.75
N LEU A 354 3.11 14.90 3.00
CA LEU A 354 1.96 14.31 3.69
C LEU A 354 0.64 15.05 3.46
N ILE A 355 0.66 16.33 3.06
CA ILE A 355 -0.57 17.12 2.83
C ILE A 355 -1.58 16.36 1.94
N PRO A 356 -1.19 15.82 0.77
CA PRO A 356 -2.10 15.04 -0.07
C PRO A 356 -2.79 13.89 0.67
N SER A 357 -2.02 13.10 1.42
CA SER A 357 -2.55 11.97 2.18
C SER A 357 -3.45 12.42 3.33
N LEU A 358 -3.10 13.51 4.02
CA LEU A 358 -3.94 14.07 5.08
C LEU A 358 -5.30 14.54 4.53
N LEU A 359 -5.30 15.16 3.35
CA LEU A 359 -6.54 15.55 2.67
C LEU A 359 -7.35 14.31 2.26
N SER A 360 -6.73 13.31 1.63
CA SER A 360 -7.43 12.07 1.24
C SER A 360 -7.99 11.30 2.44
N THR A 361 -7.24 11.19 3.54
CA THR A 361 -7.68 10.44 4.73
C THR A 361 -8.78 11.14 5.54
N THR A 362 -8.91 12.47 5.43
CA THR A 362 -9.92 13.24 6.17
C THR A 362 -11.15 13.58 5.33
N ILE A 363 -10.97 13.95 4.06
CA ILE A 363 -12.06 14.32 3.15
C ILE A 363 -12.70 13.09 2.50
N ILE A 364 -11.91 12.06 2.17
CA ILE A 364 -12.39 10.87 1.47
C ILE A 364 -12.57 9.72 2.47
N TYR A 365 -11.48 9.08 2.91
CA TYR A 365 -11.53 7.97 3.87
C TYR A 365 -10.13 7.55 4.31
N PRO A 366 -9.92 7.21 5.60
CA PRO A 366 -8.64 6.74 6.09
C PRO A 366 -8.36 5.27 5.72
N ARG A 367 -8.19 4.97 4.42
CA ARG A 367 -7.78 3.62 3.98
C ARG A 367 -6.36 3.30 4.46
N PRO A 368 -6.04 2.02 4.74
CA PRO A 368 -4.71 1.63 5.23
C PRO A 368 -3.56 2.08 4.32
N HIS A 369 -3.74 2.00 2.99
CA HIS A 369 -2.71 2.44 2.04
C HIS A 369 -2.56 3.96 1.91
N TYR A 370 -3.51 4.77 2.40
CA TYR A 370 -3.28 6.22 2.56
C TYR A 370 -2.56 6.50 3.88
N ILE A 371 -2.96 5.81 4.96
CA ILE A 371 -2.29 5.90 6.27
C ILE A 371 -0.80 5.55 6.17
N LEU A 372 -0.42 4.62 5.28
CA LEU A 372 0.98 4.26 5.07
C LEU A 372 1.86 5.48 4.71
N TYR A 373 1.36 6.51 4.02
CA TYR A 373 2.15 7.72 3.78
C TYR A 373 2.54 8.40 5.08
N HIS A 374 1.69 8.39 6.10
CA HIS A 374 2.00 9.02 7.39
C HIS A 374 3.18 8.31 8.10
N PHE A 375 3.45 7.04 7.76
CA PHE A 375 4.62 6.33 8.25
C PHE A 375 5.93 6.90 7.70
N LEU A 376 5.91 7.66 6.60
CA LEU A 376 7.07 8.48 6.16
C LEU A 376 7.53 9.44 7.26
N LEU A 377 6.62 9.93 8.09
CA LEU A 377 6.93 10.74 9.29
C LEU A 377 7.10 9.88 10.53
N TYR A 378 6.17 8.98 10.82
CA TYR A 378 6.18 8.26 12.09
C TYR A 378 7.44 7.41 12.27
N VAL A 379 7.87 6.69 11.23
CA VAL A 379 9.00 5.77 11.31
C VAL A 379 10.32 6.52 11.59
N PRO A 380 10.72 7.53 10.80
CA PRO A 380 11.93 8.30 11.11
C PRO A 380 11.82 9.11 12.41
N LEU A 381 10.63 9.65 12.73
CA LEU A 381 10.43 10.41 13.97
C LEU A 381 10.61 9.53 15.21
N ILE A 382 10.00 8.33 15.24
CA ILE A 382 10.17 7.38 16.34
C ILE A 382 11.65 6.98 16.46
N GLY A 383 12.32 6.68 15.34
CA GLY A 383 13.76 6.40 15.34
C GLY A 383 14.58 7.54 15.96
N LEU A 384 14.30 8.79 15.55
CA LEU A 384 14.95 9.99 16.07
C LEU A 384 14.72 10.19 17.56
N LEU A 385 13.47 10.06 18.02
CA LEU A 385 13.08 10.22 19.42
C LEU A 385 13.74 9.16 20.30
N VAL A 386 13.63 7.88 19.93
CA VAL A 386 14.22 6.76 20.69
C VAL A 386 15.74 6.89 20.75
N SER A 387 16.40 7.24 19.63
CA SER A 387 17.85 7.44 19.60
C SER A 387 18.33 8.66 20.39
N SER A 388 17.43 9.59 20.71
CA SER A 388 17.73 10.80 21.48
C SER A 388 17.60 10.60 23.00
N ILE A 389 17.00 9.49 23.44
CA ILE A 389 16.89 9.14 24.86
C ILE A 389 18.29 8.92 25.45
N LYS A 390 18.53 9.54 26.61
CA LYS A 390 19.74 9.37 27.41
C LYS A 390 19.37 8.74 28.74
N PHE A 391 20.15 7.74 29.16
CA PHE A 391 19.96 7.06 30.41
C PHE A 391 20.84 7.65 31.51
N ARG A 392 20.35 7.59 32.76
CA ARG A 392 21.12 7.96 33.95
C ARG A 392 22.32 7.02 34.10
N LYS A 393 23.46 7.53 34.57
CA LYS A 393 24.62 6.69 34.85
C LYS A 393 24.34 5.85 36.10
N ILE A 394 24.47 4.53 35.99
CA ILE A 394 24.36 3.60 37.12
C ILE A 394 25.75 2.97 37.35
N GLY A 395 26.46 3.45 38.38
CA GLY A 395 27.73 2.86 38.83
C GLY A 395 28.92 2.93 37.84
N SER A 396 29.97 2.17 38.15
CA SER A 396 31.25 2.10 37.41
C SER A 396 31.25 1.15 36.20
N LEU A 397 30.10 0.55 35.85
CA LEU A 397 29.95 -0.54 34.86
C LEU A 397 30.20 -0.14 33.38
N THR A 398 30.87 0.97 33.12
CA THR A 398 30.79 1.68 31.83
C THR A 398 31.82 1.25 30.77
N GLN A 399 32.91 0.55 31.11
CA GLN A 399 33.98 0.27 30.14
C GLN A 399 33.76 -0.95 29.23
N ASN A 400 33.00 -1.98 29.64
CA ASN A 400 32.69 -3.17 28.80
C ASN A 400 31.26 -3.16 28.21
N PHE A 401 30.50 -2.09 28.45
CA PHE A 401 29.07 -2.05 28.16
C PHE A 401 28.73 -2.06 26.65
N THR A 402 29.60 -1.53 25.79
CA THR A 402 29.31 -1.43 24.34
C THR A 402 29.30 -2.79 23.64
N LEU A 403 30.23 -3.70 23.97
CA LEU A 403 30.20 -5.07 23.42
C LEU A 403 28.97 -5.82 23.93
N GLY A 404 28.69 -5.70 25.24
CA GLY A 404 27.51 -6.31 25.86
C GLY A 404 26.21 -5.89 25.17
N ILE A 405 26.04 -4.59 24.89
CA ILE A 405 24.88 -4.09 24.14
C ILE A 405 24.80 -4.71 22.74
N ALA A 406 25.92 -4.78 22.01
CA ALA A 406 25.90 -5.30 20.65
C ALA A 406 25.55 -6.80 20.62
N VAL A 407 26.16 -7.61 21.50
CA VAL A 407 25.85 -9.03 21.64
C VAL A 407 24.39 -9.21 22.05
N LEU A 408 23.89 -8.40 22.99
CA LEU A 408 22.49 -8.43 23.42
C LEU A 408 21.53 -8.09 22.28
N ASN A 409 21.86 -7.10 21.44
CA ASN A 409 21.06 -6.77 20.26
C ASN A 409 21.03 -7.92 19.25
N LEU A 410 22.19 -8.53 18.95
CA LEU A 410 22.25 -9.69 18.06
C LEU A 410 21.44 -10.87 18.60
N LEU A 411 21.52 -11.13 19.91
CA LEU A 411 20.73 -12.15 20.58
C LEU A 411 19.23 -11.85 20.44
N PHE A 412 18.81 -10.62 20.74
CA PHE A 412 17.40 -10.23 20.62
C PHE A 412 16.89 -10.27 19.18
N ILE A 413 17.68 -9.85 18.19
CA ILE A 413 17.33 -9.99 16.77
C ILE A 413 17.15 -11.48 16.41
N SER A 414 18.03 -12.36 16.92
CA SER A 414 17.91 -13.80 16.69
C SER A 414 16.63 -14.36 17.30
N ILE A 415 16.29 -13.96 18.53
CA ILE A 415 15.03 -14.32 19.20
C ILE A 415 13.81 -13.79 18.45
N PHE A 416 13.89 -12.56 17.92
CA PHE A 416 12.83 -11.93 17.15
C PHE A 416 12.60 -12.62 15.79
N LEU A 417 13.67 -12.98 15.08
CA LEU A 417 13.57 -13.60 13.77
C LEU A 417 13.21 -15.09 13.83
N TYR A 418 13.59 -15.82 14.89
CA TYR A 418 13.30 -17.25 15.02
C TYR A 418 11.82 -17.64 14.80
N PRO A 419 10.81 -17.01 15.45
CA PRO A 419 9.41 -17.33 15.19
C PRO A 419 9.00 -16.98 13.75
N LYS A 420 9.57 -15.92 13.16
CA LYS A 420 9.29 -15.49 11.78
C LYS A 420 9.85 -16.46 10.74
N VAL A 421 11.04 -17.01 10.97
CA VAL A 421 11.61 -18.08 10.14
C VAL A 421 10.68 -19.30 10.14
N ARG A 422 10.21 -19.70 11.32
CA ARG A 422 9.28 -20.84 11.45
C ARG A 422 7.92 -20.60 10.81
N GLU A 423 7.48 -19.35 10.72
CA GLU A 423 6.25 -18.98 10.03
C GLU A 423 6.46 -18.94 8.51
N ALA A 424 7.56 -18.34 8.06
CA ALA A 424 7.94 -18.27 6.65
C ALA A 424 8.23 -19.66 6.06
N SER A 425 8.72 -20.61 6.84
CA SER A 425 8.99 -21.99 6.39
C SER A 425 7.74 -22.87 6.27
N LYS A 426 6.56 -22.38 6.64
CA LYS A 426 5.32 -23.15 6.50
C LYS A 426 4.69 -22.84 5.15
N ASP A 427 4.39 -23.90 4.41
CA ASP A 427 3.54 -23.80 3.25
C ASP A 427 2.12 -23.42 3.70
N LEU A 428 1.50 -22.49 2.97
CA LEU A 428 0.10 -22.13 3.15
C LEU A 428 -0.65 -22.43 1.85
N PRO A 429 -1.93 -22.82 1.92
CA PRO A 429 -2.71 -23.05 0.71
C PRO A 429 -2.72 -21.82 -0.20
N THR A 430 -2.45 -22.02 -1.48
CA THR A 430 -2.54 -20.99 -2.53
C THR A 430 -3.65 -21.33 -3.54
N PRO A 431 -4.93 -21.37 -3.12
CA PRO A 431 -6.03 -21.80 -3.98
C PRO A 431 -6.22 -20.92 -5.21
N ASN A 432 -6.04 -19.60 -5.13
CA ASN A 432 -6.20 -18.71 -6.29
C ASN A 432 -5.11 -18.96 -7.34
N ARG A 433 -3.85 -19.12 -6.92
CA ARG A 433 -2.75 -19.52 -7.80
C ARG A 433 -3.02 -20.88 -8.43
N ALA A 434 -3.39 -21.87 -7.64
CA ALA A 434 -3.70 -23.22 -8.13
C ALA A 434 -4.86 -23.20 -9.13
N PHE A 435 -5.89 -22.41 -8.85
CA PHE A 435 -7.05 -22.23 -9.72
C PHE A 435 -6.67 -21.51 -11.02
N ALA A 436 -5.87 -20.44 -10.96
CA ALA A 436 -5.37 -19.75 -12.15
C ALA A 436 -4.54 -20.69 -13.04
N LEU A 437 -3.62 -21.46 -12.47
CA LEU A 437 -2.83 -22.47 -13.21
C LEU A 437 -3.72 -23.57 -13.80
N MET A 438 -4.77 -23.96 -13.09
CA MET A 438 -5.74 -24.93 -13.61
C MET A 438 -6.50 -24.35 -14.82
N LEU A 439 -6.95 -23.10 -14.75
CA LEU A 439 -7.59 -22.42 -15.88
C LEU A 439 -6.63 -22.25 -17.07
N GLN A 440 -5.34 -21.94 -16.81
CA GLN A 440 -4.31 -21.91 -17.84
C GLN A 440 -4.19 -23.26 -18.56
N GLY A 441 -4.23 -24.35 -17.80
CA GLY A 441 -4.15 -25.72 -18.31
C GLY A 441 -5.33 -26.16 -19.17
N LEU A 442 -6.41 -25.38 -19.27
CA LEU A 442 -7.52 -25.66 -20.19
C LEU A 442 -7.17 -25.36 -21.66
N ASP A 443 -6.06 -24.63 -21.91
CA ASP A 443 -5.51 -24.29 -23.23
C ASP A 443 -6.48 -23.69 -24.26
N ILE A 444 -7.49 -22.96 -23.79
CA ILE A 444 -8.52 -22.37 -24.65
C ILE A 444 -7.92 -21.30 -25.57
N LYS A 445 -8.09 -21.48 -26.89
CA LYS A 445 -7.52 -20.58 -27.90
C LYS A 445 -8.45 -19.45 -28.32
N GLN A 446 -9.77 -19.58 -28.14
CA GLN A 446 -10.74 -18.54 -28.49
C GLN A 446 -10.96 -17.56 -27.35
N ASP A 447 -11.54 -16.41 -27.68
CA ASP A 447 -11.90 -15.39 -26.69
C ASP A 447 -12.93 -15.92 -25.69
N VAL A 448 -12.59 -15.82 -24.40
CA VAL A 448 -13.44 -16.26 -23.29
C VAL A 448 -14.20 -15.08 -22.72
N ARG A 449 -15.53 -15.25 -22.67
CA ARG A 449 -16.51 -14.41 -21.99
C ARG A 449 -17.04 -15.17 -20.79
N LEU A 450 -16.50 -14.86 -19.63
CA LEU A 450 -16.75 -15.57 -18.39
C LEU A 450 -17.91 -14.94 -17.61
N LEU A 451 -18.82 -15.78 -17.11
CA LEU A 451 -19.73 -15.43 -16.00
C LEU A 451 -19.22 -16.05 -14.69
N GLY A 452 -19.04 -15.26 -13.63
CA GLY A 452 -18.53 -15.73 -12.33
C GLY A 452 -18.81 -14.82 -11.14
N GLY A 453 -18.44 -15.30 -9.93
CA GLY A 453 -18.87 -14.71 -8.65
C GLY A 453 -17.81 -14.38 -7.61
N ASP A 454 -16.52 -14.63 -7.88
CA ASP A 454 -15.44 -14.33 -6.93
C ASP A 454 -14.50 -13.29 -7.53
N ALA A 455 -14.75 -12.04 -7.13
CA ALA A 455 -13.92 -10.84 -7.25
C ALA A 455 -13.32 -10.46 -8.63
N PRO A 456 -13.29 -9.16 -8.96
CA PRO A 456 -13.42 -8.74 -10.35
C PRO A 456 -12.14 -8.71 -11.21
N PHE A 457 -10.97 -9.07 -10.67
CA PHE A 457 -9.70 -8.75 -11.33
C PHE A 457 -8.66 -9.87 -11.36
N THR A 458 -8.86 -10.97 -10.62
CA THR A 458 -7.80 -11.97 -10.43
C THR A 458 -7.47 -12.68 -11.75
N TYR A 459 -8.45 -13.33 -12.36
CA TYR A 459 -8.16 -14.29 -13.43
C TYR A 459 -7.72 -13.69 -14.78
N PRO A 460 -8.23 -12.53 -15.25
CA PRO A 460 -7.79 -12.00 -16.55
C PRO A 460 -6.27 -11.79 -16.61
N ARG A 461 -5.65 -11.42 -15.48
CA ARG A 461 -4.21 -11.23 -15.39
C ARG A 461 -3.43 -12.55 -15.47
N TYR A 462 -3.90 -13.59 -14.76
CA TYR A 462 -3.11 -14.79 -14.52
C TYR A 462 -3.46 -15.98 -15.41
N VAL A 463 -4.51 -15.92 -16.23
CA VAL A 463 -4.90 -17.08 -17.06
C VAL A 463 -4.31 -16.96 -18.46
N SER A 464 -4.94 -16.23 -19.37
CA SER A 464 -4.41 -16.07 -20.73
C SER A 464 -4.95 -14.79 -21.37
N PRO A 465 -4.25 -14.23 -22.37
CA PRO A 465 -4.73 -13.07 -23.12
C PRO A 465 -6.11 -13.26 -23.79
N ASN A 466 -6.56 -14.50 -23.96
CA ASN A 466 -7.86 -14.81 -24.55
C ASN A 466 -9.02 -14.64 -23.56
N TRP A 467 -8.73 -14.54 -22.25
CA TRP A 467 -9.74 -14.28 -21.22
C TRP A 467 -9.99 -12.78 -21.11
N LYS A 468 -10.86 -12.25 -21.96
CA LYS A 468 -11.01 -10.81 -22.17
C LYS A 468 -12.19 -10.20 -21.43
N ASP A 469 -13.32 -10.90 -21.37
CA ASP A 469 -14.56 -10.34 -20.81
C ASP A 469 -15.00 -11.13 -19.57
N PHE A 470 -15.17 -10.42 -18.46
CA PHE A 470 -15.62 -10.99 -17.19
C PHE A 470 -16.90 -10.28 -16.75
N PHE A 471 -17.98 -11.06 -16.66
CA PHE A 471 -19.29 -10.62 -16.25
C PHE A 471 -19.56 -11.11 -14.83
N TYR A 472 -19.74 -10.16 -13.92
CA TYR A 472 -19.97 -10.43 -12.50
C TYR A 472 -21.45 -10.27 -12.18
N PHE A 473 -22.09 -11.33 -11.69
CA PHE A 473 -23.52 -11.31 -11.42
C PHE A 473 -23.88 -10.36 -10.26
N ASP A 474 -22.97 -10.11 -9.32
CA ASP A 474 -23.18 -9.21 -8.18
C ASP A 474 -23.09 -7.73 -8.57
N ILE A 475 -22.47 -7.42 -9.72
CA ILE A 475 -22.46 -6.09 -10.34
C ILE A 475 -23.67 -5.91 -11.25
N HIS A 476 -23.93 -6.89 -12.12
CA HIS A 476 -25.00 -6.78 -13.12
C HIS A 476 -26.40 -7.11 -12.58
N ARG A 477 -26.49 -7.81 -11.45
CA ARG A 477 -27.71 -8.28 -10.78
C ARG A 477 -28.77 -8.80 -11.78
N PRO A 478 -28.43 -9.75 -12.65
CA PRO A 478 -29.39 -10.29 -13.61
C PRO A 478 -30.55 -10.98 -12.86
N GLU A 479 -31.77 -10.74 -13.32
CA GLU A 479 -32.98 -11.39 -12.81
C GLU A 479 -33.19 -12.78 -13.42
N ASN A 480 -32.66 -13.00 -14.62
CA ASN A 480 -32.78 -14.27 -15.35
C ASN A 480 -31.43 -14.70 -15.92
N PHE A 481 -30.94 -15.84 -15.46
CA PHE A 481 -29.64 -16.41 -15.78
C PHE A 481 -29.51 -16.75 -17.26
N ALA A 482 -30.44 -17.51 -17.84
CA ALA A 482 -30.33 -17.95 -19.23
C ALA A 482 -30.37 -16.75 -20.21
N ARG A 483 -31.26 -15.80 -19.96
CA ARG A 483 -31.35 -14.56 -20.73
C ARG A 483 -30.04 -13.77 -20.66
N PHE A 484 -29.46 -13.65 -19.46
CA PHE A 484 -28.19 -12.93 -19.29
C PHE A 484 -27.02 -13.63 -20.00
N VAL A 485 -26.95 -14.96 -19.91
CA VAL A 485 -25.96 -15.79 -20.61
C VAL A 485 -26.04 -15.56 -22.12
N GLN A 486 -27.24 -15.47 -22.68
CA GLN A 486 -27.45 -15.19 -24.12
C GLN A 486 -27.14 -13.73 -24.48
N GLU A 487 -27.67 -12.75 -23.74
CA GLU A 487 -27.49 -11.33 -24.02
C GLU A 487 -26.03 -10.87 -23.94
N LYS A 488 -25.22 -11.50 -23.07
CA LYS A 488 -23.78 -11.22 -22.95
C LYS A 488 -22.90 -12.17 -23.74
N ASP A 489 -23.51 -13.12 -24.46
CA ASP A 489 -22.82 -14.16 -25.22
C ASP A 489 -21.72 -14.82 -24.38
N ILE A 490 -22.12 -15.23 -23.17
CA ILE A 490 -21.24 -15.94 -22.23
C ILE A 490 -20.91 -17.30 -22.84
N ASN A 491 -19.62 -17.67 -22.82
CA ASN A 491 -19.14 -18.94 -23.35
C ASN A 491 -18.34 -19.76 -22.32
N CYS A 492 -18.12 -19.22 -21.12
CA CYS A 492 -17.57 -19.92 -19.97
C CYS A 492 -18.31 -19.49 -18.69
N ILE A 493 -18.56 -20.43 -17.77
CA ILE A 493 -19.26 -20.16 -16.51
C ILE A 493 -18.50 -20.84 -15.37
N ILE A 494 -18.17 -20.05 -14.34
CA ILE A 494 -17.58 -20.55 -13.09
C ILE A 494 -18.60 -20.35 -11.97
N ILE A 495 -19.17 -21.46 -11.52
CA ILE A 495 -20.15 -21.48 -10.44
C ILE A 495 -19.43 -21.72 -9.12
N ASN A 496 -19.62 -20.82 -8.17
CA ASN A 496 -19.20 -20.94 -6.77
C ASN A 496 -20.42 -20.94 -5.84
N LYS A 497 -20.19 -20.98 -4.52
CA LYS A 497 -21.26 -20.92 -3.53
C LYS A 497 -22.12 -19.66 -3.66
N LYS A 498 -21.51 -18.47 -3.81
CA LYS A 498 -22.25 -17.20 -3.89
C LYS A 498 -23.19 -17.15 -5.09
N MET A 499 -22.75 -17.65 -6.24
CA MET A 499 -23.56 -17.74 -7.45
C MET A 499 -24.73 -18.69 -7.27
N ASN A 500 -24.49 -19.85 -6.65
CA ASN A 500 -25.56 -20.78 -6.29
C ASN A 500 -26.60 -20.12 -5.38
N ASP A 501 -26.14 -19.41 -4.34
CA ASP A 501 -27.02 -18.75 -3.39
C ASP A 501 -27.84 -17.62 -4.06
N TYR A 502 -27.20 -16.83 -4.95
CA TYR A 502 -27.85 -15.74 -5.67
C TYR A 502 -28.93 -16.23 -6.64
N PHE A 503 -28.62 -17.24 -7.47
CA PHE A 503 -29.56 -17.78 -8.45
C PHE A 503 -30.41 -18.93 -7.91
N ALA A 504 -30.46 -19.14 -6.59
CA ALA A 504 -31.20 -20.25 -5.99
C ALA A 504 -32.68 -20.27 -6.40
N GLY A 505 -33.31 -19.09 -6.52
CA GLY A 505 -34.71 -18.93 -6.94
C GLY A 505 -34.94 -18.86 -8.46
N ASP A 506 -33.89 -18.88 -9.28
CA ASP A 506 -34.00 -18.76 -10.73
C ASP A 506 -34.21 -20.13 -11.38
N SER A 507 -35.39 -20.38 -11.93
CA SER A 507 -35.73 -21.66 -12.58
C SER A 507 -34.85 -21.98 -13.79
N THR A 508 -34.38 -20.96 -14.52
CA THR A 508 -33.51 -21.15 -15.69
C THR A 508 -32.10 -21.54 -15.26
N TYR A 509 -31.62 -21.03 -14.13
CA TYR A 509 -30.38 -21.47 -13.52
C TYR A 509 -30.49 -22.93 -13.04
N GLN A 510 -31.58 -23.29 -12.37
CA GLN A 510 -31.79 -24.68 -11.92
C GLN A 510 -31.86 -25.65 -13.10
N ALA A 511 -32.52 -25.27 -14.19
CA ALA A 511 -32.55 -26.06 -15.43
C ALA A 511 -31.15 -26.25 -16.02
N PHE A 512 -30.34 -25.17 -16.10
CA PHE A 512 -28.95 -25.25 -16.53
C PHE A 512 -28.10 -26.18 -15.65
N ARG A 513 -28.32 -26.16 -14.33
CA ARG A 513 -27.60 -27.03 -13.38
C ARG A 513 -27.88 -28.51 -13.60
N GLN A 514 -29.09 -28.85 -14.02
CA GLN A 514 -29.52 -30.22 -14.29
C GLN A 514 -29.13 -30.69 -15.69
N SER A 515 -29.20 -29.79 -16.69
CA SER A 515 -28.92 -30.09 -18.10
C SER A 515 -28.22 -28.90 -18.76
N PRO A 516 -26.90 -28.73 -18.54
CA PRO A 516 -26.12 -27.62 -19.09
C PRO A 516 -26.11 -27.62 -20.63
N GLU A 517 -26.34 -28.77 -21.25
CA GLU A 517 -26.43 -28.95 -22.70
C GLU A 517 -27.60 -28.15 -23.30
N SER A 518 -28.62 -27.82 -22.50
CA SER A 518 -29.74 -26.96 -22.94
C SER A 518 -29.33 -25.54 -23.33
N LEU A 519 -28.12 -25.11 -22.94
CA LEU A 519 -27.51 -23.84 -23.33
C LEU A 519 -26.18 -24.03 -24.09
N ASP A 520 -25.95 -25.22 -24.66
CA ASP A 520 -24.73 -25.62 -25.37
C ASP A 520 -23.46 -25.65 -24.51
N PHE A 521 -23.59 -25.84 -23.19
CA PHE A 521 -22.46 -25.96 -22.28
C PHE A 521 -22.15 -27.40 -21.90
N ILE A 522 -20.85 -27.69 -21.79
CA ILE A 522 -20.32 -28.91 -21.22
C ILE A 522 -19.60 -28.61 -19.91
N LYS A 523 -19.75 -29.49 -18.93
CA LYS A 523 -19.00 -29.43 -17.68
C LYS A 523 -17.57 -29.92 -17.92
N ILE A 524 -16.58 -29.08 -17.66
CA ILE A 524 -15.17 -29.43 -17.90
C ILE A 524 -14.42 -29.81 -16.63
N LYS A 525 -14.78 -29.21 -15.48
CA LYS A 525 -14.08 -29.47 -14.22
C LYS A 525 -14.98 -29.21 -13.03
N GLN A 526 -14.70 -29.93 -11.95
CA GLN A 526 -15.23 -29.69 -10.62
C GLN A 526 -14.07 -29.68 -9.63
N THR A 527 -14.01 -28.64 -8.80
CA THR A 527 -13.17 -28.58 -7.60
C THR A 527 -14.06 -28.66 -6.36
N SER A 528 -13.47 -28.57 -5.16
CA SER A 528 -14.24 -28.48 -3.91
C SER A 528 -15.08 -27.19 -3.82
N GLU A 529 -14.70 -26.13 -4.54
CA GLU A 529 -15.29 -24.80 -4.41
C GLU A 529 -15.96 -24.30 -5.71
N HIS A 530 -15.58 -24.84 -6.86
CA HIS A 530 -15.98 -24.34 -8.17
C HIS A 530 -16.47 -25.45 -9.10
N LEU A 531 -17.45 -25.10 -9.92
CA LEU A 531 -17.94 -25.90 -11.05
C LEU A 531 -17.76 -25.09 -12.32
N ILE A 532 -17.06 -25.67 -13.30
CA ILE A 532 -16.66 -24.95 -14.50
C ILE A 532 -17.32 -25.57 -15.72
N TYR A 533 -17.96 -24.71 -16.49
CA TYR A 533 -18.65 -25.04 -17.72
C TYR A 533 -18.09 -24.19 -18.86
N LYS A 534 -17.97 -24.77 -20.05
CA LYS A 534 -17.65 -24.02 -21.28
C LYS A 534 -18.57 -24.45 -22.42
N LYS A 535 -18.78 -23.59 -23.41
CA LYS A 535 -19.47 -24.01 -24.64
C LYS A 535 -18.64 -25.02 -25.41
N GLU A 536 -19.29 -25.99 -26.06
CA GLU A 536 -18.62 -27.10 -26.73
C GLU A 536 -17.65 -26.65 -27.85
N HIS A 537 -17.97 -25.56 -28.55
CA HIS A 537 -17.15 -25.00 -29.62
C HIS A 537 -15.90 -24.24 -29.14
N LEU A 538 -15.73 -24.06 -27.83
CA LEU A 538 -14.57 -23.39 -27.23
C LEU A 538 -13.42 -24.41 -27.14
N GLN A 539 -12.64 -24.56 -28.21
CA GLN A 539 -11.47 -25.47 -28.28
C GLN A 539 -10.27 -24.95 -27.49
#